data_AF-A0A1N7B3J5-F1
#
_entry.id   AF-A0A1N7B3J5-F1
#
_cell.length_a   1.000
_cell.length_b   1.000
_cell.length_c   1.000
_cell.angle_alpha   90.00
_cell.angle_beta   90.00
_cell.angle_gamma   90.00
#
_symmetry.space_group_name_H-M   'P 1'
#
loop_
_entity.id
_entity.type
_entity.pdbx_description
1 polymer ?
#
loop_
_entity_poly.entity_id
_entity_poly.type
_entity_poly.pdbx_seq_one_letter_code
_entity_poly.pdbx_strand_id
1 'polypeptide(L)' 'MVPVYAHRFLPAGRGTFGHPVLSMRGTDIIYYGTNLLDYINQEFQDPRPERTETWQPHATVSFWRDYL' A
#
# COMPACT_ATOMS: atom_id res chain seq x y z
N MET A 1 -11.38 6.03 0.83
CA MET A 1 -10.00 5.68 1.23
C MET A 1 -9.80 6.02 2.69
N VAL A 2 -8.84 5.39 3.35
CA VAL A 2 -8.43 5.76 4.71
C VAL A 2 -7.03 6.35 4.65
N PRO A 3 -6.82 7.62 5.03
CA PRO A 3 -5.49 8.20 5.12
C PRO A 3 -4.71 7.54 6.26
N VAL A 4 -3.44 7.19 6.01
CA VAL A 4 -2.58 6.54 7.01
C VAL A 4 -1.52 7.53 7.49
N TYR A 5 -0.71 8.04 6.57
CA TYR A 5 0.39 8.96 6.87
C TYR A 5 0.85 9.70 5.62
N ALA A 6 1.00 11.02 5.68
CA ALA A 6 1.38 11.86 4.54
C ALA A 6 0.55 11.55 3.27
N HIS A 7 1.18 10.95 2.25
CA HIS A 7 0.59 10.60 0.97
C HIS A 7 0.29 9.08 0.85
N ARG A 8 0.15 8.40 2.00
CA ARG A 8 -0.14 6.95 2.12
C ARG A 8 -1.61 6.71 2.44
N PHE A 9 -2.24 5.81 1.70
CA PHE A 9 -3.66 5.52 1.81
C PHE A 9 -3.92 4.01 1.81
N LEU A 10 -4.90 3.58 2.61
CA LEU A 10 -5.48 2.26 2.52
C LEU A 10 -6.77 2.29 1.67
N PRO A 11 -6.95 1.33 0.76
CA PRO A 11 -8.24 1.06 0.15
C PRO A 11 -9.29 0.81 1.24
N ALA A 12 -10.40 1.51 1.17
CA ALA A 12 -11.51 1.30 2.10
C ALA A 12 -12.38 0.16 1.59
N GLY A 13 -12.58 -0.88 2.39
CA GLY A 13 -13.51 -1.97 2.13
C GLY A 13 -14.13 -2.44 3.44
N ARG A 14 -15.45 -2.63 3.46
CA ARG A 14 -16.14 -3.16 4.65
C ARG A 14 -15.87 -4.65 4.76
N GLY A 15 -15.43 -5.10 5.93
CA GLY A 15 -15.21 -6.52 6.22
C GLY A 15 -13.99 -7.14 5.50
N THR A 16 -13.15 -6.33 4.86
CA THR A 16 -11.95 -6.79 4.15
C THR A 16 -10.69 -6.24 4.83
N PHE A 17 -9.61 -7.01 4.80
CA PHE A 17 -8.33 -6.67 5.43
C PHE A 17 -7.17 -7.14 4.55
N GLY A 18 -5.94 -6.75 4.90
CA GLY A 18 -4.74 -7.11 4.15
C GLY A 18 -4.60 -6.36 2.82
N HIS A 19 -5.27 -5.22 2.68
CA HIS A 19 -5.12 -4.37 1.49
C HIS A 19 -3.71 -3.79 1.40
N PRO A 20 -3.16 -3.64 0.18
CA PRO A 20 -1.91 -2.95 0.01
C PRO A 20 -2.05 -1.47 0.36
N VAL A 21 -0.98 -0.90 0.91
CA VAL A 21 -0.88 0.54 1.14
C VAL A 21 -0.44 1.21 -0.15
N LEU A 22 -1.22 2.19 -0.58
CA LEU A 22 -0.97 2.96 -1.79
C LEU A 22 -0.28 4.27 -1.46
N SER A 23 0.63 4.70 -2.31
CA SER A 23 1.21 6.03 -2.29
C SER A 23 0.59 6.84 -3.43
N MET A 24 -0.04 7.97 -3.11
CA MET A 24 -0.74 8.80 -4.09
C MET A 24 -0.19 10.22 -4.12
N ARG A 25 0.32 10.65 -5.26
CA ARG A 25 0.77 12.03 -5.50
C ARG A 25 0.09 12.57 -6.76
N GLY A 26 -0.99 13.31 -6.57
CA GLY A 26 -1.83 13.76 -7.69
C GLY A 26 -2.47 12.55 -8.37
N THR A 27 -2.16 12.33 -9.64
CA THR A 27 -2.62 11.17 -10.42
C THR A 27 -1.66 9.99 -10.40
N ASP A 28 -0.47 10.14 -9.82
CA ASP A 28 0.51 9.06 -9.69
C ASP A 28 0.18 8.20 -8.48
N ILE A 29 -0.05 6.91 -8.72
CA ILE A 29 -0.50 5.95 -7.72
C ILE A 29 0.36 4.70 -7.84
N ILE A 30 1.01 4.31 -6.75
CA ILE A 30 1.84 3.11 -6.71
C ILE A 30 1.54 2.27 -5.47
N TYR A 31 1.90 0.99 -5.53
CA TYR A 31 2.02 0.16 -4.34
C TYR A 31 3.24 0.58 -3.52
N TYR A 32 3.00 0.91 -2.25
CA TYR A 32 4.07 1.24 -1.32
C TYR A 32 4.35 0.09 -0.34
N GLY A 33 3.29 -0.58 0.12
CA GLY A 33 3.39 -1.81 0.92
C GLY A 33 2.35 -2.83 0.49
N THR A 34 2.69 -4.11 0.57
CA THR A 34 1.80 -5.25 0.25
C THR A 34 0.64 -5.38 1.25
N ASN A 35 0.86 -4.94 2.48
CA ASN A 35 -0.13 -4.80 3.54
C ASN A 35 0.33 -3.72 4.53
N LEU A 36 -0.46 -3.48 5.58
CA LEU A 36 -0.14 -2.45 6.57
C LEU A 36 1.17 -2.74 7.34
N LEU A 37 1.47 -4.00 7.66
CA LEU A 37 2.68 -4.37 8.38
C LEU A 37 3.93 -4.16 7.52
N ASP A 38 3.89 -4.60 6.26
CA ASP A 38 4.95 -4.37 5.28
C ASP A 38 5.20 -2.86 5.10
N TYR A 39 4.14 -2.07 5.00
CA TYR A 39 4.25 -0.60 4.97
C TYR A 39 4.96 -0.03 6.20
N ILE A 40 4.57 -0.43 7.42
CA ILE A 40 5.17 0.09 8.65
C ILE A 40 6.67 -0.24 8.68
N ASN A 41 7.05 -1.45 8.28
CA ASN A 41 8.45 -1.86 8.19
C ASN A 41 9.21 -0.99 7.18
N GLN A 42 8.66 -0.76 5.99
CA GLN A 42 9.29 0.04 4.94
C GLN A 42 9.41 1.54 5.29
N GLU A 43 8.43 2.11 6.00
CA GLU A 43 8.41 3.55 6.31
C GLU A 43 9.27 3.90 7.54
N PHE A 44 9.34 3.01 8.53
CA PHE A 44 9.89 3.35 9.85
C PHE A 44 11.09 2.49 10.31
N GLN A 45 11.44 1.40 9.64
CA GLN A 45 12.65 0.65 10.00
C GLN A 45 13.91 1.28 9.38
N ASP A 46 15.00 1.26 10.15
CA ASP A 46 16.34 1.68 9.76
C ASP A 46 17.35 0.59 10.18
N PRO A 47 18.09 -0.04 9.25
CA PRO A 47 18.04 0.17 7.80
C PRO A 47 16.71 -0.26 7.19
N ARG A 48 16.30 0.42 6.12
CA ARG A 48 15.09 0.05 5.38
C ARG A 48 15.23 -1.38 4.83
N PRO A 49 14.25 -2.26 5.05
CA PRO A 49 14.32 -3.62 4.55
C PRO A 49 14.27 -3.66 3.02
N GLU A 50 15.16 -4.43 2.42
CA GLU A 50 15.12 -4.67 0.98
C GLU A 50 13.83 -5.39 0.58
N ARG A 51 13.28 -5.02 -0.58
CA ARG A 51 12.14 -5.73 -1.17
C ARG A 51 12.66 -7.00 -1.83
N THR A 52 12.22 -8.14 -1.32
CA THR A 52 12.52 -9.46 -1.86
C THR A 52 11.69 -9.79 -3.09
N GLU A 53 12.04 -10.85 -3.83
CA GLU A 53 11.27 -11.36 -4.99
C GLU A 53 9.82 -11.78 -4.63
N THR A 54 9.54 -11.96 -3.35
CA THR A 54 8.20 -12.23 -2.82
C THR A 54 7.33 -10.98 -2.71
N TRP A 55 7.86 -9.79 -3.00
CA TRP A 55 7.09 -8.55 -3.04
C TRP A 55 6.17 -8.54 -4.27
N GLN A 56 4.95 -9.00 -4.08
CA GLN A 56 3.93 -9.07 -5.12
C GLN A 56 2.63 -8.43 -4.61
N PRO A 57 2.56 -7.08 -4.59
CA PRO A 57 1.36 -6.38 -4.18
C PRO A 57 0.26 -6.58 -5.23
N HIS A 58 -0.97 -6.78 -4.75
CA HIS A 58 -2.13 -6.95 -5.62
C HIS A 58 -3.27 -6.06 -5.13
N ALA A 59 -3.82 -5.24 -6.02
CA ALA A 59 -5.02 -4.46 -5.74
C ALA A 59 -6.17 -5.41 -5.40
N THR A 60 -6.63 -5.31 -4.17
CA THR A 60 -7.73 -6.11 -3.60
C THR A 60 -9.08 -5.42 -3.73
N VAL A 61 -9.10 -4.16 -4.20
CA VAL A 61 -10.31 -3.38 -4.46
C VAL A 61 -10.38 -3.10 -5.95
N SER A 62 -11.47 -3.52 -6.60
CA SER A 62 -11.62 -3.49 -8.06
C SER A 62 -11.37 -2.12 -8.67
N PHE A 63 -11.89 -1.05 -8.05
CA PHE A 63 -11.68 0.32 -8.54
C PHE A 63 -10.20 0.67 -8.72
N TRP A 64 -9.33 0.30 -7.78
CA TRP A 64 -7.91 0.66 -7.87
C TRP A 64 -7.11 -0.24 -8.80
N ARG A 65 -7.61 -1.44 -9.10
CA ARG A 65 -6.98 -2.36 -10.05
C ARG A 65 -6.89 -1.75 -11.45
N ASP A 66 -7.81 -0.85 -11.80
CA ASP A 66 -7.85 -0.21 -13.12
C ASP A 66 -6.85 0.95 -13.27
N TYR A 67 -6.24 1.41 -12.16
CA TYR A 67 -5.34 2.57 -12.13
C TYR A 67 -3.91 2.24 -11.67
N LEU A 68 -3.59 0.96 -11.42
CA LEU A 68 -2.32 0.45 -10.89
C LEU A 68 -1.68 -0.54 -11.86
#